data_AF-A0A7W6ZW65-F1
#
_entry.id   AF-A0A7W6ZW65-F1
#
_cell.length_a   1.000
_cell.length_b   1.000
_cell.length_c   1.000
_cell.angle_alpha   90.00
_cell.angle_beta   90.00
_cell.angle_gamma   90.00
#
_symmetry.space_group_name_H-M   'P 1'
#
loop_
_entity.id
_entity.type
_entity.pdbx_description
1 polymer ?
#
loop_
_entity_poly.entity_id
_entity_poly.type
_entity_poly.pdbx_seq_one_letter_code
_entity_poly.pdbx_strand_id
1 'polypeptide(L)'
;MTHAPESLDPLVIAEEWASAGRNVALATVVDTWGSAPRPTGSHLVIDDEGNFHGSVSGGCVEGAVITEALDVIESGKARMLEFGVADETAWRVGLSCGGRIRVYVERLV
;
A
#
# COMPACT_ATOMS: atom_id res chain seq x y z
N MET A 1 11.23 -30.27 3.97
CA MET A 1 10.23 -29.20 4.16
C MET A 1 10.91 -27.91 3.77
N THR A 2 10.90 -27.63 2.47
CA THR A 2 11.68 -26.54 1.86
C THR A 2 10.94 -25.24 2.12
N HIS A 3 11.56 -24.35 2.89
CA HIS A 3 11.11 -22.96 3.02
C HIS A 3 11.01 -22.38 1.60
N ALA A 4 9.81 -21.98 1.19
CA ALA A 4 9.66 -21.10 0.03
C ALA A 4 10.56 -19.87 0.29
N PRO A 5 11.22 -19.29 -0.74
CA PRO A 5 12.01 -18.09 -0.55
C PRO A 5 11.11 -17.06 0.15
N GLU A 6 11.48 -16.68 1.37
CA GLU A 6 10.78 -15.65 2.12
C GLU A 6 10.72 -14.42 1.22
N SER A 7 9.51 -14.02 0.83
CA SER A 7 9.28 -12.73 0.20
C SER A 7 9.92 -11.68 1.10
N LEU A 8 10.98 -11.02 0.63
CA LEU A 8 11.74 -10.05 1.42
C LEU A 8 10.78 -9.02 2.05
N ASP A 9 10.95 -8.75 3.33
CA ASP A 9 10.13 -7.76 4.05
C ASP A 9 10.14 -6.42 3.27
N PRO A 10 8.98 -5.83 2.92
CA PRO A 10 8.92 -4.55 2.23
C PRO A 10 9.74 -3.44 2.90
N LEU A 11 9.92 -3.50 4.23
CA LEU A 11 10.75 -2.54 4.95
C LEU A 11 12.25 -2.77 4.73
N VAL A 12 12.69 -4.01 4.57
CA VAL A 12 14.07 -4.34 4.18
C VAL A 12 14.33 -3.85 2.75
N ILE A 13 13.40 -4.09 1.82
CA ILE A 13 13.50 -3.57 0.46
C ILE A 13 13.54 -2.03 0.45
N ALA A 14 12.73 -1.38 1.28
CA ALA A 14 12.74 0.07 1.40
C ALA A 14 14.10 0.60 1.90
N GLU A 15 14.68 -0.04 2.92
CA GLU A 15 16.02 0.30 3.42
C GLU A 15 17.10 0.10 2.33
N GLU A 16 17.06 -1.02 1.61
CA GLU A 16 18.00 -1.32 0.52
C GLU A 16 17.91 -0.27 -0.60
N TRP A 17 16.70 0.06 -1.04
CA TRP A 17 16.47 1.02 -2.11
C TRP A 17 16.87 2.44 -1.70
N ALA A 18 16.52 2.86 -0.49
CA ALA A 18 16.93 4.16 0.05
C ALA A 18 18.46 4.23 0.18
N SER A 19 19.10 3.17 0.69
CA SER A 19 20.56 3.08 0.82
C SER A 19 21.29 3.09 -0.54
N ALA A 20 20.62 2.62 -1.60
CA ALA A 20 21.10 2.70 -2.97
C ALA A 20 20.90 4.09 -3.63
N GLY A 21 20.35 5.07 -2.89
CA GLY A 21 20.13 6.43 -3.37
C GLY A 21 18.89 6.60 -4.25
N ARG A 22 17.97 5.63 -4.23
CA ARG A 22 16.69 5.71 -4.97
C ARG A 22 15.72 6.60 -4.21
N ASN A 23 14.86 7.32 -4.91
CA ASN A 23 13.74 7.99 -4.25
C ASN A 23 12.64 6.96 -4.01
N VAL A 24 12.21 6.83 -2.76
CA VAL A 24 11.30 5.77 -2.32
C VAL A 24 10.13 6.38 -1.58
N ALA A 25 8.93 5.83 -1.79
CA ALA A 25 7.78 6.02 -0.94
C ALA A 25 7.36 4.71 -0.27
N LEU A 26 6.88 4.85 0.97
CA LEU A 26 6.27 3.79 1.73
C LEU A 26 4.78 4.05 1.85
N ALA A 27 3.97 3.11 1.38
CA ALA A 27 2.53 3.09 1.58
C ALA A 27 2.20 2.09 2.69
N THR A 28 1.51 2.56 3.72
CA THR A 28 1.18 1.79 4.93
C THR A 28 -0.32 1.78 5.15
N VAL A 29 -0.92 0.59 5.30
CA VAL A 29 -2.30 0.49 5.77
C VAL A 29 -2.34 0.95 7.23
N VAL A 30 -2.94 2.10 7.50
CA VAL A 30 -3.03 2.69 8.84
C VAL A 30 -4.36 2.41 9.53
N ASP A 31 -5.38 2.04 8.77
CA ASP A 31 -6.67 1.66 9.33
C ASP A 31 -7.45 0.73 8.41
N THR A 32 -8.29 -0.10 9.01
CA THR A 32 -9.13 -1.07 8.29
C THR A 32 -10.53 -1.16 8.92
N TRP A 33 -11.55 -1.37 8.09
CA TRP A 33 -12.91 -1.63 8.53
C TRP A 33 -13.50 -2.80 7.75
N GLY A 34 -14.40 -3.54 8.40
CA GLY A 34 -15.07 -4.69 7.78
C GLY A 34 -14.08 -5.77 7.37
N SER A 35 -14.39 -6.50 6.30
CA SER A 35 -13.53 -7.56 5.76
C SER A 35 -12.48 -6.98 4.81
N ALA A 36 -11.65 -6.06 5.33
CA ALA A 36 -10.55 -5.47 4.57
C ALA A 36 -9.57 -6.56 4.09
N PRO A 37 -9.02 -6.43 2.87
CA PRO A 37 -8.23 -7.50 2.25
C PRO A 37 -6.81 -7.65 2.82
N ARG A 38 -6.30 -6.64 3.54
CA ARG A 38 -5.01 -6.65 4.23
C ARG A 38 -5.15 -5.99 5.60
N PRO A 39 -4.42 -6.46 6.63
CA PRO A 39 -4.45 -5.86 7.96
C PRO A 39 -3.70 -4.53 8.02
N THR A 40 -3.99 -3.74 9.04
CA THR A 40 -3.19 -2.58 9.45
C THR A 40 -1.72 -2.98 9.63
N GLY A 41 -0.80 -2.14 9.20
CA GLY A 41 0.63 -2.42 9.16
C GLY A 41 1.09 -3.17 7.90
N SER A 42 0.20 -3.44 6.95
CA SER A 42 0.63 -3.93 5.63
C SER A 42 1.32 -2.81 4.86
N HIS A 43 2.46 -3.14 4.23
CA HIS A 43 3.30 -2.19 3.52
C HIS A 43 3.38 -2.50 2.03
N LEU A 44 3.49 -1.44 1.24
CA LEU A 44 3.89 -1.45 -0.15
C LEU A 44 4.98 -0.39 -0.30
N VAL A 45 6.17 -0.79 -0.74
CA VAL A 45 7.28 0.11 -1.08
C VAL A 45 7.26 0.37 -2.57
N ILE A 46 7.49 1.62 -2.98
CA ILE A 46 7.47 2.08 -4.38
C ILE A 46 8.68 2.98 -4.61
N ASP A 47 9.38 2.83 -5.72
CA ASP A 47 10.43 3.76 -6.17
C ASP A 47 9.94 4.73 -7.26
N ASP A 48 10.79 5.69 -7.63
CA ASP A 48 10.51 6.71 -8.66
C ASP A 48 10.41 6.16 -10.10
N GLU A 49 10.80 4.92 -10.34
CA GLU A 49 10.60 4.21 -11.60
C GLU A 49 9.29 3.39 -11.60
N GLY A 50 8.57 3.37 -10.48
CA GLY A 50 7.32 2.64 -10.30
C GLY A 50 7.50 1.15 -10.01
N ASN A 51 8.72 0.67 -9.73
CA ASN A 51 8.86 -0.68 -9.19
C ASN A 51 8.33 -0.71 -7.75
N PHE A 52 7.80 -1.86 -7.34
CA PHE A 52 7.19 -1.99 -6.03
C PHE A 52 7.38 -3.38 -5.41
N HIS A 53 7.32 -3.45 -4.08
CA HIS A 53 7.31 -4.70 -3.31
C HIS A 53 6.34 -4.61 -2.14
N GLY A 54 5.71 -5.72 -1.78
CA GLY A 54 4.66 -5.76 -0.76
C GLY A 54 3.26 -5.57 -1.34
N SER A 55 2.28 -5.30 -0.47
CA SER A 55 0.88 -5.19 -0.86
C SER A 55 0.04 -4.56 0.24
N VAL A 56 -0.87 -3.66 -0.14
CA VAL A 56 -1.86 -3.04 0.76
C VAL A 56 -3.28 -3.55 0.53
N SER A 57 -3.54 -4.31 -0.55
CA SER A 57 -4.88 -4.87 -0.81
C SER A 57 -4.92 -6.26 -1.46
N GLY A 58 -3.81 -6.76 -1.99
CA GLY A 58 -3.75 -8.03 -2.70
C GLY A 58 -4.01 -7.93 -4.21
N GLY A 59 -4.04 -6.72 -4.78
CA GLY A 59 -3.97 -6.48 -6.23
C GLY A 59 -4.95 -5.45 -6.79
N CYS A 60 -6.01 -5.07 -6.06
CA CYS A 60 -7.08 -4.24 -6.62
C CYS A 60 -6.78 -2.74 -6.62
N VAL A 61 -6.07 -2.23 -5.62
CA VAL A 61 -5.81 -0.78 -5.47
C VAL A 61 -4.33 -0.40 -5.56
N GLU A 62 -3.44 -1.37 -5.72
CA GLU A 62 -2.00 -1.17 -5.83
C GLU A 62 -1.65 -0.16 -6.92
N GLY A 63 -2.29 -0.23 -8.10
CA GLY A 63 -2.06 0.73 -9.18
C GLY A 63 -2.35 2.18 -8.79
N ALA A 64 -3.45 2.43 -8.08
CA ALA A 64 -3.81 3.77 -7.62
C ALA A 64 -2.82 4.27 -6.54
N VAL A 65 -2.39 3.39 -5.65
CA VAL A 65 -1.40 3.70 -4.62
C VAL A 65 -0.04 4.02 -5.24
N ILE A 66 0.38 3.28 -6.26
CA ILE A 66 1.62 3.55 -7.00
C ILE A 66 1.56 4.92 -7.67
N THR A 67 0.46 5.28 -8.33
CA THR A 67 0.30 6.61 -8.94
C THR A 67 0.45 7.73 -7.91
N GLU A 68 -0.23 7.64 -6.78
CA GLU A 68 -0.12 8.66 -5.72
C GLU A 68 1.27 8.65 -5.05
N ALA A 69 1.94 7.50 -4.98
CA ALA A 69 3.29 7.39 -4.45
C ALA A 69 4.30 8.14 -5.31
N LEU A 70 4.19 8.08 -6.64
CA LEU A 70 5.05 8.84 -7.55
C LEU A 70 4.89 10.36 -7.31
N ASP A 71 3.66 10.85 -7.14
CA ASP A 71 3.38 12.25 -6.78
C ASP A 71 3.97 12.62 -5.40
N VAL A 72 3.89 11.71 -4.42
CA VAL A 72 4.47 11.92 -3.08
C VAL A 72 5.99 11.98 -3.15
N ILE A 73 6.62 11.14 -3.98
CA ILE A 73 8.07 11.17 -4.20
C ILE A 73 8.49 12.52 -4.79
N GLU A 74 7.82 12.97 -5.85
CA GLU A 74 8.14 14.24 -6.51
C GLU A 74 7.89 15.45 -5.60
N SER A 75 6.73 15.49 -4.94
CA SER A 75 6.32 16.64 -4.14
C SER A 75 6.92 16.68 -2.72
N GLY A 76 7.38 15.53 -2.21
CA GLY A 76 7.81 15.36 -0.82
C GLY A 76 6.68 15.51 0.21
N LYS A 77 5.42 15.58 -0.23
CA LYS A 77 4.25 15.77 0.65
C LYS A 77 3.51 14.45 0.81
N ALA A 78 3.45 13.95 2.04
CA ALA A 78 2.69 12.74 2.36
C ALA A 78 1.19 12.90 2.09
N ARG A 79 0.51 11.77 1.82
CA ARG A 79 -0.92 11.70 1.50
C ARG A 79 -1.62 10.60 2.27
N MET A 80 -2.90 10.83 2.54
CA MET A 80 -3.81 9.81 3.07
C MET A 80 -4.79 9.41 1.96
N LEU A 81 -4.82 8.13 1.64
CA LEU A 81 -5.71 7.55 0.65
C LEU A 81 -6.76 6.69 1.34
N GLU A 82 -8.00 6.72 0.84
CA GLU A 82 -9.07 5.87 1.36
C GLU A 82 -9.65 5.01 0.23
N PHE A 83 -9.74 3.70 0.45
CA PHE A 83 -10.26 2.75 -0.53
C PHE A 83 -11.30 1.84 0.11
N GLY A 84 -12.51 1.81 -0.44
CA GLY A 84 -13.61 0.95 0.00
C GLY A 84 -14.88 1.23 -0.78
N VAL A 85 -15.90 0.39 -0.60
CA VAL A 85 -17.21 0.62 -1.22
C VAL A 85 -17.92 1.73 -0.45
N ALA A 86 -18.20 2.85 -1.11
CA ALA A 86 -18.77 4.05 -0.52
C ALA A 86 -20.23 3.90 -0.06
N ASP A 87 -20.90 2.82 -0.44
CA ASP A 87 -22.34 2.67 -0.22
C ASP A 87 -22.63 1.68 0.90
N GLU A 88 -22.92 2.19 2.09
CA GLU A 88 -23.49 1.39 3.19
C GLU A 88 -24.81 0.70 2.78
N THR A 89 -25.47 1.14 1.69
CA THR A 89 -26.66 0.50 1.13
C THR A 89 -26.32 -0.74 0.30
N ALA A 90 -25.13 -0.82 -0.31
CA ALA A 90 -24.66 -2.00 -1.07
C ALA A 90 -24.46 -3.23 -0.15
N TRP A 91 -24.17 -2.99 1.13
CA TRP A 91 -24.12 -4.02 2.17
C TRP A 91 -25.48 -4.69 2.43
N ARG A 92 -26.61 -3.95 2.32
CA ARG A 92 -27.95 -4.53 2.52
C ARG A 92 -28.34 -5.53 1.43
N VAL A 93 -27.62 -5.56 0.31
CA VAL A 93 -27.89 -6.43 -0.85
C VAL A 93 -26.83 -7.52 -1.05
N GLY A 94 -25.85 -7.62 -0.15
CA GLY A 94 -24.90 -8.76 -0.10
C GLY A 94 -23.85 -8.77 -1.21
N LEU A 95 -23.43 -7.61 -1.72
CA LEU A 95 -22.42 -7.51 -2.79
C LEU A 95 -21.09 -6.92 -2.31
N SER A 96 -20.01 -7.63 -2.67
CA SER A 96 -18.57 -7.30 -2.62
C SER A 96 -17.97 -6.91 -1.26
N CYS A 97 -17.16 -7.81 -0.70
CA CYS A 97 -16.06 -7.69 0.30
C CYS A 97 -16.23 -6.81 1.55
N GLY A 98 -17.12 -5.84 1.60
CA GLY A 98 -17.52 -5.09 2.79
C GLY A 98 -16.45 -4.23 3.47
N GLY A 99 -15.21 -4.28 3.00
CA GLY A 99 -14.06 -3.69 3.67
C GLY A 99 -13.66 -2.32 3.14
N ARG A 100 -13.06 -1.52 4.01
CA ARG A 100 -12.36 -0.26 3.66
C ARG A 100 -10.98 -0.27 4.28
N ILE A 101 -10.02 0.35 3.60
CA ILE A 101 -8.68 0.62 4.12
C ILE A 101 -8.35 2.11 4.01
N ARG A 102 -7.54 2.60 4.95
CA ARG A 102 -6.82 3.86 4.81
C ARG A 102 -5.33 3.56 4.64
N VAL A 103 -4.72 4.19 3.65
CA VAL A 103 -3.31 4.02 3.31
C VAL A 103 -2.62 5.37 3.43
N TYR A 104 -1.65 5.45 4.33
CA TYR A 104 -0.76 6.59 4.45
C TYR A 104 0.43 6.38 3.54
N VAL A 105 0.71 7.35 2.67
CA VAL A 105 1.81 7.31 1.70
C VAL A 105 2.77 8.44 2.03
N GLU A 106 4.02 8.11 2.29
CA GLU A 106 5.07 9.07 2.61
C GLU A 106 6.35 8.76 1.83
N ARG A 107 7.13 9.81 1.53
CA ARG A 107 8.46 9.68 0.96
C ARG A 107 9.47 9.39 2.06
N LEU A 108 10.37 8.44 1.82
CA LEU A 108 11.52 8.19 2.68
C LEU A 108 12.63 9.22 2.44
N VAL A 109 13.22 9.72 3.52
CA VAL A 109 14.24 10.79 3.52
C VAL A 109 15.66 10.25 3.53
#